data_AF-A0A928LG43-F1
#
_entry.id   AF-A0A928LG43-F1
#
_cell.length_a   1.000
_cell.length_b   1.000
_cell.length_c   1.000
_cell.angle_alpha   90.00
_cell.angle_beta   90.00
_cell.angle_gamma   90.00
#
_symmetry.space_group_name_H-M   'P 1'
#
loop_
_entity.id
_entity.type
_entity.pdbx_description
1 polymer ?
#
loop_
_entity_poly.entity_id
_entity_poly.type
_entity_poly.pdbx_seq_one_letter_code
_entity_poly.pdbx_strand_id
1 'polypeptide(L)' 'CRCETVTEGEIIAALHKNPVALDLDGVKRRTRSGMGRCQGGFCSSYVMKLIAQHAGMDMTDVTKNGSGSYVLTEKI' A
#
# COMPACT_ATOMS: atom_id res chain seq x y z
N CYS A 1 4.59 6.64 -6.59
CA CYS A 1 3.81 7.83 -6.19
C CYS A 1 4.40 9.08 -6.83
N ARG A 2 3.70 9.69 -7.81
CA ARG A 2 4.23 10.87 -8.51
C ARG A 2 4.41 12.10 -7.62
N CYS A 3 3.53 12.31 -6.64
CA CYS A 3 3.58 13.50 -5.79
C CYS A 3 4.79 13.52 -4.85
N GLU A 4 5.22 12.36 -4.37
CA GLU A 4 6.33 12.22 -3.41
C GLU A 4 7.58 11.62 -4.06
N THR A 5 7.57 11.46 -5.39
CA THR A 5 8.67 10.88 -6.18
C THR A 5 9.09 9.47 -5.71
N VAL A 6 8.15 8.71 -5.14
CA VAL A 6 8.38 7.34 -4.66
C VAL A 6 8.26 6.36 -5.83
N THR A 7 9.26 5.53 -6.02
CA THR A 7 9.31 4.47 -7.02
C THR A 7 8.59 3.20 -6.57
N GLU A 8 8.28 2.31 -7.52
CA GLU A 8 7.80 0.97 -7.19
C GLU A 8 8.84 0.17 -6.38
N GLY A 9 10.13 0.28 -6.74
CA GLY A 9 11.21 -0.40 -6.05
C GLY A 9 11.30 -0.04 -4.56
N GLU A 10 11.06 1.22 -4.20
CA GLU A 10 11.00 1.65 -2.79
C GLU A 10 9.80 1.06 -2.05
N ILE A 11 8.66 0.93 -2.72
CA ILE A 11 7.48 0.26 -2.15
C ILE A 11 7.81 -1.22 -1.94
N ILE A 12 8.33 -1.92 -2.94
CA ILE A 12 8.73 -3.34 -2.81
C ILE A 12 9.77 -3.51 -1.69
N ALA A 13 10.79 -2.65 -1.60
CA ALA A 13 11.78 -2.70 -0.53
C ALA A 13 11.15 -2.54 0.86
N ALA A 14 10.11 -1.70 1.00
CA ALA A 14 9.35 -1.56 2.24
C ALA A 14 8.53 -2.82 2.60
N LEU A 15 8.07 -3.57 1.61
CA LEU A 15 7.38 -4.85 1.82
C LEU A 15 8.36 -5.93 2.33
N HIS A 16 9.59 -5.99 1.81
CA HIS A 16 10.56 -7.00 2.25
C HIS A 16 11.31 -6.68 3.55
N LYS A 17 11.35 -5.41 3.97
CA LYS A 17 12.15 -4.95 5.12
C LYS A 17 11.40 -5.12 6.45
N ASN A 18 11.99 -5.80 7.43
CA ASN A 18 11.46 -5.90 8.80
C ASN A 18 11.41 -4.51 9.50
N PRO A 19 10.31 -4.11 10.16
CA PRO A 19 8.97 -4.72 10.12
C PRO A 19 8.29 -4.53 8.76
N VAL A 20 7.74 -5.65 8.27
CA VAL A 20 7.06 -5.79 6.98
C VAL A 20 5.85 -4.86 6.92
N ALA A 21 5.70 -4.11 5.82
CA ALA A 21 4.60 -3.16 5.63
C ALA A 21 3.42 -3.79 4.87
N LEU A 22 2.58 -4.60 5.55
CA LEU A 22 1.46 -5.32 4.92
C LEU A 22 0.12 -4.56 4.89
N ASP A 23 0.15 -3.24 5.09
CA ASP A 23 -1.02 -2.36 4.97
C ASP A 23 -0.64 -1.02 4.33
N LEU A 24 -1.65 -0.26 3.88
CA LEU A 24 -1.41 1.01 3.18
C LEU A 24 -0.68 2.04 4.06
N ASP A 25 -1.07 2.18 5.31
CA ASP A 25 -0.46 3.13 6.23
C ASP A 25 0.97 2.71 6.62
N GLY A 26 1.29 1.43 6.58
CA GLY A 26 2.64 0.87 6.68
C GLY A 26 3.50 1.32 5.52
N VAL A 27 3.04 1.10 4.28
CA VAL A 27 3.78 1.56 3.09
C VAL A 27 3.93 3.09 3.10
N LYS A 28 2.88 3.82 3.49
CA LYS A 28 2.89 5.28 3.65
C LYS A 28 3.94 5.72 4.68
N ARG A 29 3.99 5.12 5.87
CA ARG A 29 4.99 5.42 6.91
C ARG A 29 6.41 5.15 6.45
N ARG A 30 6.63 4.10 5.66
CA ARG A 30 7.96 3.68 5.21
C ARG A 30 8.50 4.45 4.01
N THR A 31 7.61 4.88 3.11
CA THR A 31 8.00 5.42 1.79
C THR A 31 7.49 6.83 1.52
N ARG A 32 6.50 7.30 2.29
CA ARG A 32 5.68 8.49 2.02
C ARG A 32 4.73 8.39 0.83
N SER A 33 4.61 7.22 0.18
CA SER A 33 3.59 7.02 -0.86
C SER A 33 2.20 7.43 -0.35
N GLY A 34 1.50 8.27 -1.10
CA GLY A 34 0.18 8.79 -0.75
C GLY A 34 0.17 9.99 0.22
N MET A 35 1.33 10.54 0.59
CA MET A 35 1.40 11.73 1.47
C MET A 35 1.47 13.08 0.74
N GLY A 36 1.62 13.08 -0.58
CA GLY A 36 1.70 14.30 -1.38
C GLY A 36 0.34 14.85 -1.81
N ARG A 37 0.32 15.83 -2.72
CA ARG A 37 -0.91 16.58 -3.11
C ARG A 37 -2.15 15.72 -3.38
N CYS A 38 -1.99 14.54 -4.00
CA CYS A 38 -3.12 13.67 -4.32
C CYS A 38 -3.68 12.84 -3.14
N GLN A 39 -3.00 12.86 -1.99
CA GLN A 39 -3.40 12.13 -0.78
C GLN A 39 -3.72 10.64 -1.03
N GLY A 40 -2.98 10.00 -1.94
CA GLY A 40 -3.15 8.58 -2.28
C GLY A 40 -4.18 8.30 -3.38
N GLY A 41 -4.95 9.29 -3.83
CA GLY A 41 -6.05 9.10 -4.78
C GLY A 41 -5.68 8.43 -6.11
N PHE A 42 -4.41 8.44 -6.51
CA PHE A 42 -3.94 7.77 -7.74
C PHE A 42 -3.09 6.52 -7.49
N CYS A 43 -2.33 6.47 -6.39
CA CYS A 43 -1.37 5.38 -6.17
C CYS A 43 -1.88 4.29 -5.24
N SER A 44 -2.89 4.54 -4.41
CA SER A 44 -3.31 3.60 -3.37
C SER A 44 -3.75 2.24 -3.94
N SER A 45 -4.56 2.22 -5.01
CA SER A 45 -4.98 0.96 -5.66
C SER A 45 -3.79 0.15 -6.18
N TYR A 46 -2.79 0.81 -6.74
CA TYR A 46 -1.56 0.15 -7.20
C TYR A 46 -0.72 -0.37 -6.04
N VAL A 47 -0.59 0.40 -4.96
CA VAL A 47 0.10 -0.05 -3.74
C VAL A 47 -0.61 -1.26 -3.14
N MET A 48 -1.94 -1.26 -3.08
CA MET A 48 -2.70 -2.42 -2.61
C MET A 48 -2.42 -3.67 -3.44
N LYS A 49 -2.37 -3.54 -4.77
CA LYS A 49 -2.02 -4.65 -5.67
C LYS A 49 -0.64 -5.23 -5.33
N LEU A 50 0.37 -4.37 -5.11
CA LEU A 50 1.72 -4.82 -4.76
C LEU A 50 1.75 -5.53 -3.40
N ILE A 51 1.03 -5.00 -2.41
CA ILE A 51 0.89 -5.64 -1.09
C ILE A 51 0.25 -7.02 -1.23
N ALA A 52 -0.89 -7.12 -1.94
CA ALA A 52 -1.61 -8.37 -2.16
C ALA A 52 -0.73 -9.42 -2.84
N GLN A 53 0.00 -9.03 -3.89
CA GLN A 53 0.95 -9.90 -4.60
C GLN A 53 2.10 -10.36 -3.70
N HIS A 54 2.67 -9.47 -2.87
CA HIS A 54 3.77 -9.80 -1.97
C HIS A 54 3.33 -10.76 -0.85
N ALA A 55 2.15 -10.55 -0.27
CA ALA A 55 1.63 -11.36 0.82
C ALA A 55 0.90 -12.63 0.36
N GLY A 56 0.63 -12.78 -0.93
CA GLY A 56 -0.14 -13.91 -1.46
C GLY A 56 -1.60 -13.91 -1.01
N MET A 57 -2.19 -12.73 -0.82
CA MET A 57 -3.58 -12.55 -0.38
C MET A 57 -4.42 -11.85 -1.43
N ASP A 58 -5.74 -11.82 -1.23
CA ASP A 58 -6.62 -11.08 -2.15
C ASP A 58 -6.47 -9.57 -1.97
N MET A 59 -6.79 -8.82 -3.02
CA MET A 59 -6.81 -7.37 -2.94
C MET A 59 -7.88 -6.86 -1.96
N THR A 60 -8.98 -7.62 -1.76
CA THR A 60 -9.99 -7.30 -0.74
C THR A 60 -9.49 -7.48 0.69
N ASP A 61 -8.44 -8.29 0.90
CA ASP A 61 -7.85 -8.52 2.21
C ASP A 61 -6.85 -7.42 2.61
N VAL A 62 -6.45 -6.56 1.67
CA VAL A 62 -5.54 -5.45 1.95
C VAL A 62 -6.26 -4.39 2.79
N THR A 63 -5.69 -4.11 3.96
CA THR A 63 -6.24 -3.14 4.91
C THR A 63 -5.54 -1.78 4.81
N LYS A 64 -6.19 -0.76 5.35
CA LYS A 64 -5.60 0.58 5.47
C LYS A 64 -4.55 0.62 6.58
N ASN A 65 -4.89 0.11 7.76
CA ASN A 65 -4.10 0.19 8.99
C ASN A 65 -4.47 -0.98 9.92
N GLY A 66 -4.22 -2.21 9.47
CA GLY A 66 -4.52 -3.43 10.22
C GLY A 66 -6.00 -3.87 10.19
N SER A 67 -6.28 -4.94 10.92
CA SER A 67 -7.58 -5.64 10.91
C SER A 67 -8.77 -4.71 11.16
N GLY A 68 -9.84 -4.90 10.38
CA GLY A 68 -11.07 -4.11 10.47
C GLY A 68 -11.06 -2.79 9.67
N SER A 69 -9.95 -2.46 9.00
CA SER A 69 -9.83 -1.27 8.16
C SER A 69 -9.78 -1.58 6.66
N TYR A 70 -10.66 -2.48 6.21
CA TYR A 70 -10.72 -2.90 4.80
C TYR A 70 -11.05 -1.73 3.88
N VAL A 71 -10.33 -1.63 2.77
CA VAL A 71 -10.53 -0.57 1.77
C VAL A 71 -11.54 -0.99 0.70
N LEU A 72 -11.59 -2.29 0.41
CA LEU A 72 -12.54 -2.89 -0.53
C LEU A 72 -13.41 -3.90 0.23
N THR A 73 -14.70 -3.95 -0.12
CA THR A 73 -15.67 -4.83 0.52
C THR A 73 -16.05 -6.03 -0.34
N GLU A 74 -15.85 -5.94 -1.65
CA GLU A 74 -16.21 -6.98 -2.61
C GLU A 74 -15.34 -6.90 -3.88
N LYS A 75 -15.38 -7.96 -4.68
CA LYS A 75 -14.80 -8.00 -6.03
C LYS A 75 -15.84 -7.54 -7.03
N ILE A 76 -15.42 -6.75 -8.01
CA ILE A 76 -16.23 -6.35 -9.17
C ILE A 76 -16.13 -7.44 -10.24
#